data_AF-A0A6G2QGL5-F1
#
_entry.id   AF-A0A6G2QGL5-F1
#
_cell.length_a   1.000
_cell.length_b   1.000
_cell.length_c   1.000
_cell.angle_alpha   90.00
_cell.angle_beta   90.00
_cell.angle_gamma   90.00
#
_symmetry.space_group_name_H-M   'P 1'
#
loop_
_entity.id
_entity.type
_entity.pdbx_description
1 polymer ?
#
loop_
_entity_poly.entity_id
_entity_poly.type
_entity_poly.pdbx_seq_one_letter_code
_entity_poly.pdbx_strand_id
1 'polypeptide(L)'
;AGVIKMVMAMQHGTLPKSLHIDEPSPHVDWSAGEVELLTETVPWPESGRPRRAGVSSFGISGTNAHVIVEQPPTEEPRPQAEPMPVVPLLLSAHNDAALLAQA
;
A
#
# COMPACT_ATOMS: atom_id res chain seq x y z
N ALA A 1 -0.39 -4.67 9.80
CA ALA A 1 0.50 -4.66 8.62
C ALA A 1 -0.25 -4.67 7.27
N GLY A 2 -1.37 -5.39 7.12
CA GLY A 2 -2.06 -5.56 5.82
C GLY A 2 -2.42 -4.25 5.09
N VAL A 3 -2.92 -3.24 5.81
CA VAL A 3 -3.26 -1.93 5.22
C VAL A 3 -2.03 -1.25 4.62
N ILE A 4 -0.92 -1.19 5.37
CA ILE A 4 0.33 -0.57 4.90
C ILE A 4 0.84 -1.28 3.65
N LYS A 5 0.86 -2.63 3.62
CA LYS A 5 1.22 -3.41 2.43
C LYS A 5 0.41 -2.95 1.21
N MET A 6 -0.92 -2.85 1.36
CA MET A 6 -1.77 -2.52 0.22
C MET A 6 -1.64 -1.06 -0.23
N VAL A 7 -1.44 -0.12 0.70
CA VAL A 7 -1.15 1.29 0.35
C VAL A 7 0.15 1.39 -0.43
N MET A 8 1.22 0.74 0.02
CA MET A 8 2.50 0.72 -0.69
C MET A 8 2.37 0.05 -2.07
N ALA A 9 1.64 -1.07 -2.17
CA ALA A 9 1.38 -1.75 -3.43
C ALA A 9 0.65 -0.84 -4.45
N MET A 10 -0.30 -0.03 -3.98
CA MET A 10 -1.00 0.96 -4.83
C MET A 10 -0.09 2.10 -5.27
N GLN A 11 0.72 2.65 -4.35
CA GLN A 11 1.68 3.72 -4.65
C GLN A 11 2.71 3.28 -5.69
N HIS A 12 3.21 2.05 -5.57
CA HIS A 12 4.21 1.49 -6.50
C HIS A 12 3.61 0.76 -7.71
N GLY A 13 2.28 0.70 -7.82
CA GLY A 13 1.59 -0.01 -8.90
C GLY A 13 2.02 -1.47 -9.06
N THR A 14 2.35 -2.15 -7.96
CA THR A 14 2.94 -3.50 -7.97
C THR A 14 2.36 -4.34 -6.84
N LEU A 15 1.98 -5.58 -7.15
CA LEU A 15 1.52 -6.57 -6.17
C LEU A 15 2.70 -7.44 -5.73
N PRO A 16 3.15 -7.36 -4.46
CA PRO A 16 4.26 -8.16 -4.00
C PRO A 16 3.86 -9.62 -3.79
N LYS A 17 4.78 -10.55 -4.09
CA LYS A 17 4.56 -11.97 -3.83
C LYS A 17 4.28 -12.27 -2.36
N SER A 18 3.49 -13.32 -2.14
CA SER A 18 3.30 -13.96 -0.85
C SER A 18 4.33 -15.07 -0.68
N LEU A 19 4.97 -15.15 0.49
CA LEU A 19 6.06 -16.09 0.75
C LEU A 19 5.54 -17.44 1.23
N HIS A 20 6.40 -18.46 1.14
CA HIS A 20 6.14 -19.84 1.60
C HIS A 20 4.93 -20.50 0.93
N ILE A 21 4.71 -20.18 -0.35
CA ILE A 21 3.75 -20.87 -1.21
C ILE A 21 4.57 -21.73 -2.18
N ASP A 22 4.97 -22.92 -1.72
CA ASP A 22 5.63 -23.92 -2.59
C ASP A 22 4.57 -24.59 -3.48
N GLU A 23 3.42 -24.92 -2.90
CA GLU A 23 2.22 -25.37 -3.60
C GLU A 23 0.95 -24.79 -2.92
N PRO A 24 -0.13 -24.52 -3.67
CA PRO A 24 -1.41 -24.11 -3.08
C PRO A 24 -1.97 -25.20 -2.15
N SER A 25 -2.62 -24.79 -1.06
CA SER A 25 -3.22 -25.76 -0.12
C SER A 25 -4.22 -26.68 -0.82
N PRO A 26 -4.12 -28.02 -0.67
CA PRO A 26 -5.05 -28.98 -1.29
C PRO A 26 -6.44 -28.98 -0.64
N HIS A 27 -6.60 -28.28 0.49
CA HIS A 27 -7.87 -28.16 1.21
C HIS A 27 -8.76 -27.03 0.68
N VAL A 28 -8.30 -26.31 -0.34
CA VAL A 28 -9.03 -25.23 -1.00
C VAL A 28 -9.20 -25.61 -2.46
N ASP A 29 -10.43 -25.56 -2.96
CA ASP A 29 -10.68 -25.64 -4.40
C ASP A 29 -10.39 -24.29 -5.06
N TRP A 30 -9.18 -24.16 -5.59
CA TRP A 30 -8.73 -22.95 -6.27
C TRP A 30 -9.35 -22.76 -7.66
N SER A 31 -9.99 -23.79 -8.23
CA SER A 31 -10.62 -23.71 -9.56
C SER A 31 -12.02 -23.10 -9.54
N ALA A 32 -12.66 -23.10 -8.38
CA ALA A 32 -14.06 -22.70 -8.23
C ALA A 32 -14.28 -21.19 -8.01
N GLY A 33 -13.23 -20.35 -8.02
CA GLY A 33 -13.35 -18.94 -7.61
C GLY A 33 -12.53 -17.94 -8.45
N GLU A 34 -12.84 -16.67 -8.24
CA GLU A 34 -12.18 -15.51 -8.89
C GLU A 34 -10.91 -15.05 -8.13
N VAL A 35 -10.26 -15.96 -7.40
CA VAL A 35 -9.12 -15.65 -6.54
C VAL A 35 -7.91 -16.48 -6.94
N GLU A 36 -6.78 -15.82 -7.12
CA GLU A 36 -5.49 -16.44 -7.40
C GLU A 36 -4.46 -16.06 -6.34
N LEU A 37 -3.53 -16.97 -6.06
CA LEU A 37 -2.42 -16.71 -5.15
C LEU A 37 -1.33 -15.89 -5.85
N LEU A 38 -0.90 -14.80 -5.22
CA LEU A 38 0.27 -14.03 -5.66
C LEU A 38 1.57 -14.77 -5.30
N THR A 39 1.95 -15.77 -6.10
CA THR A 39 3.20 -16.55 -5.92
C THR A 39 4.43 -15.79 -6.42
N GLU A 40 4.23 -14.82 -7.30
CA GLU A 40 5.25 -13.92 -7.82
C GLU A 40 4.84 -12.45 -7.68
N THR A 41 5.83 -11.57 -7.80
CA THR A 41 5.60 -10.13 -7.78
C THR A 41 5.19 -9.71 -9.19
N VAL A 42 4.02 -9.09 -9.33
CA VAL A 42 3.47 -8.70 -10.63
C VAL A 42 3.12 -7.21 -10.66
N PRO A 43 3.18 -6.55 -11.83
CA PRO A 43 2.60 -5.22 -11.98
C PRO A 43 1.10 -5.24 -11.63
N TRP A 44 0.61 -4.20 -10.97
CA TRP A 44 -0.82 -4.00 -10.77
C TRP A 44 -1.37 -3.19 -11.95
N PRO A 45 -2.05 -3.83 -12.92
CA PRO A 45 -2.42 -3.18 -14.17
C PRO A 45 -3.33 -1.97 -13.96
N GLU A 46 -3.14 -0.96 -14.79
CA GLU A 46 -4.06 0.16 -14.90
C GLU A 46 -5.21 -0.24 -15.82
N SER A 47 -6.44 -0.18 -15.30
CA SER A 47 -7.65 -0.60 -16.02
C SER A 47 -8.58 0.57 -16.34
N GLY A 48 -8.11 1.82 -16.19
CA GLY A 48 -8.95 3.01 -16.25
C GLY A 48 -9.88 3.19 -15.04
N ARG A 49 -9.78 2.32 -14.03
CA ARG A 49 -10.50 2.39 -12.76
C ARG A 49 -9.49 2.46 -11.60
N PRO A 50 -9.85 3.11 -10.47
CA PRO A 50 -9.01 3.09 -9.28
C PRO A 50 -8.72 1.66 -8.83
N ARG A 51 -7.47 1.36 -8.49
CA ARG A 51 -7.11 0.10 -7.85
C ARG A 51 -7.84 -0.01 -6.51
N ARG A 52 -8.39 -1.19 -6.20
CA ARG A 52 -9.08 -1.47 -4.94
C ARG A 52 -8.55 -2.74 -4.29
N ALA A 53 -8.41 -2.73 -2.98
CA ALA A 53 -7.99 -3.88 -2.18
C ALA A 53 -8.95 -4.12 -1.03
N GLY A 54 -9.29 -5.38 -0.78
CA GLY A 54 -9.86 -5.81 0.50
C GLY A 54 -8.74 -6.16 1.49
N VAL A 55 -8.87 -5.74 2.75
CA VAL A 55 -8.00 -6.16 3.85
C VAL A 55 -8.87 -6.71 4.96
N SER A 56 -8.71 -8.00 5.26
CA SER A 56 -9.43 -8.70 6.31
C SER A 56 -8.54 -8.94 7.53
N SER A 57 -9.14 -8.92 8.71
CA SER A 57 -8.52 -9.31 9.97
C SER A 57 -9.52 -10.09 10.83
N PHE A 58 -9.13 -11.28 11.27
CA PHE A 58 -9.97 -12.20 12.03
C PHE A 58 -9.32 -12.47 13.40
N GLY A 59 -9.92 -11.97 14.48
CA GLY A 59 -9.39 -12.11 15.84
C GLY A 59 -9.77 -13.44 16.47
N ILE A 60 -8.89 -13.99 17.31
CA ILE A 60 -9.13 -15.26 18.02
C ILE A 60 -10.38 -15.24 18.91
N SER A 61 -10.78 -14.06 19.40
CA SER A 61 -12.01 -13.86 20.17
C SER A 61 -13.30 -13.93 19.34
N GLY A 62 -13.19 -14.03 18.01
CA GLY A 62 -14.30 -13.98 17.07
C GLY A 62 -14.64 -12.57 16.56
N THR A 63 -13.91 -11.53 16.99
CA THR A 63 -14.08 -10.18 16.44
C THR A 63 -13.40 -10.06 15.08
N ASN A 64 -14.19 -9.67 14.07
CA ASN A 64 -13.73 -9.56 12.69
C ASN A 64 -13.79 -8.10 12.21
N ALA A 65 -12.86 -7.74 11.34
CA ALA A 65 -12.85 -6.46 10.64
C ALA A 65 -12.50 -6.67 9.17
N HIS A 66 -13.14 -5.90 8.29
CA HIS A 66 -12.83 -5.84 6.88
C HIS A 66 -12.86 -4.40 6.41
N VAL A 67 -11.86 -4.00 5.63
CA VAL A 67 -11.79 -2.66 5.03
C VAL A 67 -11.52 -2.76 3.54
N ILE A 68 -12.14 -1.87 2.79
CA ILE A 68 -11.86 -1.67 1.38
C ILE A 68 -11.00 -0.41 1.27
N VAL A 69 -9.84 -0.54 0.62
CA VAL A 69 -8.92 0.57 0.33
C VAL A 69 -9.02 0.86 -1.16
N GLU A 70 -9.11 2.13 -1.52
CA GLU A 70 -9.13 2.60 -2.90
C GLU A 70 -7.96 3.55 -3.15
N GLN A 71 -7.34 3.43 -4.33
CA GLN A 71 -6.35 4.38 -4.81
C GLN A 71 -6.96 5.79 -4.92
N PRO A 72 -6.27 6.84 -4.45
CA PRO A 72 -6.77 8.21 -4.59
C PRO A 72 -6.88 8.61 -6.08
N PRO A 73 -7.71 9.61 -6.40
CA PRO A 73 -7.75 10.16 -7.75
C PRO A 73 -6.37 10.70 -8.16
N THR A 74 -6.06 10.62 -9.46
CA THR A 74 -4.86 11.24 -10.01
C THR A 74 -4.94 12.75 -9.78
N GLU A 75 -3.95 13.31 -9.09
CA GLU A 75 -3.90 14.74 -8.84
C GLU A 75 -3.52 15.48 -10.13
N GLU A 76 -4.34 16.48 -10.50
CA GLU A 76 -4.00 17.33 -11.63
C GLU A 76 -2.76 18.17 -11.29
N PRO A 77 -1.84 18.39 -12.26
CA PRO A 77 -0.67 19.22 -12.02
C PRO A 77 -1.09 20.61 -11.55
N ARG A 78 -0.69 20.99 -10.34
CA ARG A 78 -0.88 22.35 -9.85
C ARG A 78 0.09 23.29 -10.58
N PRO A 79 -0.29 24.56 -10.84
CA PRO A 79 0.62 25.55 -11.39
C PRO A 79 1.90 25.63 -10.55
N GLN A 80 3.07 25.51 -11.19
CA GLN A 80 4.33 25.69 -10.49
C GLN A 80 4.44 27.14 -10.02
N ALA A 81 4.77 27.33 -8.74
CA ALA A 81 5.11 28.65 -8.23
C ALA A 81 6.42 29.13 -8.87
N GLU A 82 6.58 30.45 -9.03
CA GLU A 82 7.85 30.99 -9.51
C GLU A 82 8.99 30.64 -8.53
N PRO A 83 10.15 30.20 -9.04
CA PRO A 83 11.26 29.80 -8.17
C PRO A 83 11.77 31.00 -7.38
N MET A 84 11.74 30.88 -6.05
CA MET A 84 12.36 31.85 -5.15
C MET A 84 13.87 31.58 -5.04
N PRO A 85 14.72 32.63 -4.98
CA PRO A 85 16.17 32.47 -4.88
C PRO A 85 16.61 31.85 -3.54
N VAL A 86 15.81 31.97 -2.48
CA VAL A 86 16.05 31.39 -1.15
C VAL A 86 14.73 30.88 -0.58
N VAL A 87 14.73 29.64 -0.06
CA VAL A 87 13.59 29.03 0.63
C VAL A 87 14.01 28.61 2.03
N PRO A 88 13.43 29.17 3.10
CA PRO A 88 13.74 28.72 4.46
C PRO A 88 13.12 27.35 4.74
N LEU A 89 13.96 26.36 5.06
CA LEU A 89 13.52 25.05 5.52
C LEU A 89 13.61 25.01 7.05
N LEU A 90 12.45 25.14 7.70
CA LEU A 90 12.37 25.14 9.16
C LEU A 90 12.28 23.71 9.68
N LEU A 91 13.15 23.39 10.64
CA LEU A 91 13.21 22.11 11.34
C LEU A 91 13.04 22.35 12.84
N SER A 92 12.24 21.52 13.50
CA SER A 92 12.07 21.53 14.96
C SER A 92 11.97 20.10 15.48
N ALA A 93 12.37 19.88 16.73
CA ALA A 93 12.28 18.58 17.38
C ALA A 93 12.09 18.74 18.89
N HIS A 94 11.67 17.67 19.56
CA HIS A 94 11.41 17.69 21.01
C HIS A 94 12.68 17.91 21.86
N ASN A 95 13.86 17.58 21.35
CA ASN A 95 15.14 17.80 22.01
C ASN A 95 16.29 17.88 20.99
N ASP A 96 17.48 18.25 21.46
CA ASP A 96 18.66 18.45 20.62
C ASP A 96 19.10 17.19 19.86
N ALA A 97 19.03 16.03 20.50
CA ALA A 97 19.40 14.76 19.86
C ALA A 97 18.47 14.42 18.68
N ALA A 98 17.16 14.66 18.83
CA ALA A 98 16.19 14.47 17.77
C ALA A 98 16.33 15.53 16.66
N LEU A 99 16.73 16.76 16.99
CA LEU A 99 17.00 17.80 15.99
C LEU A 99 18.20 17.42 15.11
N LEU A 100 19.25 16.86 15.70
CA LEU A 100 20.42 16.35 14.95
C LEU A 100 20.09 15.12 14.11
N ALA A 101 19.20 14.24 14.57
CA ALA A 101 18.84 13.03 13.85
C ALA A 101 17.95 13.27 12.62
N GLN A 102 17.22 14.39 12.56
CA GLN A 102 16.35 14.73 11.44
C GLN A 102 17.00 15.64 10.39
N ALA A 103 18.14 16.25 10.71
CA ALA A 103 18.89 17.16 9.85
C ALA A 103 19.84 16.38 8.93
#